data_AF-C4K6I6-F1
#
_entry.id   AF-C4K6I6-F1
#
_cell.length_a   1.000
_cell.length_b   1.000
_cell.length_c   1.000
_cell.angle_alpha   90.00
_cell.angle_beta   90.00
_cell.angle_gamma   90.00
#
_symmetry.space_group_name_H-M   'P 1'
#
loop_
_entity.id
_entity.type
_entity.pdbx_description
1 polymer ?
#
loop_
_entity_poly.entity_id
_entity_poly.type
_entity_poly.pdbx_seq_one_letter_code
_entity_poly.pdbx_strand_id
1 'polypeptide(L)' 'MHIAIKAIAPLQDALDLGVSTEQEIDTLHAWKTYRVALHRLDPKARAMARPEVPRG' A
#
# COMPACT_ATOMS: atom_id res chain seq x y z
N MET A 1 -2.66 -8.64 -9.75
CA MET A 1 -2.49 -7.34 -9.04
C MET A 1 -3.52 -7.25 -7.90
N HIS A 2 -3.48 -8.13 -6.89
CA HIS A 2 -4.55 -8.22 -5.87
C HIS A 2 -4.04 -8.29 -4.41
N ILE A 3 -2.73 -8.30 -4.18
CA ILE A 3 -2.17 -8.54 -2.84
C ILE A 3 -2.27 -7.27 -1.98
N ALA A 4 -1.98 -6.10 -2.57
CA ALA A 4 -2.04 -4.81 -1.88
C ALA A 4 -3.44 -4.46 -1.35
N ILE A 5 -4.49 -4.79 -2.11
CA ILE A 5 -5.87 -4.46 -1.73
C ILE A 5 -6.30 -5.26 -0.50
N LYS A 6 -5.85 -6.52 -0.39
CA LYS A 6 -6.16 -7.39 0.75
C LYS A 6 -5.51 -6.94 2.06
N ALA A 7 -4.34 -6.31 1.99
CA ALA A 7 -3.66 -5.75 3.17
C ALA A 7 -4.20 -4.36 3.54
N ILE A 8 -4.53 -3.52 2.54
CA ILE A 8 -5.05 -2.18 2.77
C ILE A 8 -6.44 -2.19 3.43
N ALA A 9 -7.32 -3.12 3.03
CA ALA A 9 -8.70 -3.14 3.52
C ALA A 9 -8.83 -3.23 5.06
N PRO A 10 -8.21 -4.20 5.76
CA PRO A 10 -8.30 -4.28 7.23
C PRO A 10 -7.60 -3.11 7.93
N LEU A 11 -6.47 -2.63 7.41
CA LEU A 11 -5.75 -1.47 7.96
C LEU A 11 -6.56 -0.17 7.83
N GLN A 12 -7.28 -0.03 6.72
CA GLN A 12 -8.15 1.12 6.47
C GLN A 12 -9.41 1.05 7.35
N ASP A 13 -9.95 -0.14 7.59
CA ASP A 13 -11.09 -0.36 8.49
C ASP A 13 -10.72 0.01 9.94
N ALA A 14 -9.55 -0.43 10.42
CA ALA A 14 -9.03 -0.04 11.72
C ALA A 14 -8.80 1.48 11.84
N LEU A 15 -8.37 2.14 10.75
CA LEU A 15 -8.19 3.59 10.73
C LEU A 15 -9.54 4.32 10.79
N ASP A 16 -10.54 3.84 10.03
CA ASP A 16 -11.90 4.40 10.00
C ASP A 16 -12.60 4.24 11.35
N LEU A 17 -12.41 3.10 12.00
CA LEU A 17 -12.90 2.81 13.35
C LEU A 17 -12.11 3.53 14.45
N GLY A 18 -10.99 4.20 14.12
CA GLY A 18 -10.12 4.88 15.09
C GLY A 18 -9.39 3.94 16.05
N VAL A 19 -9.31 2.65 15.72
CA VAL A 19 -8.63 1.61 16.52
C VAL A 19 -7.25 1.26 15.98
N SER A 20 -6.83 1.85 14.86
CA SER A 20 -5.50 1.63 14.29
C SER A 20 -4.39 2.06 15.24
N THR A 21 -3.38 1.21 15.33
CA THR A 21 -2.10 1.55 15.94
C THR A 21 -1.23 2.37 14.98
N GLU A 22 -0.24 3.11 15.51
CA GLU A 22 0.70 3.88 14.68
C GLU A 22 1.43 3.01 13.64
N GLN A 23 1.72 1.74 13.98
CA GLN A 23 2.31 0.76 13.06
C GLN A 23 1.39 0.43 11.88
N GLU A 24 0.09 0.30 12.13
CA GLU A 24 -0.90 0.06 11.07
C GLU A 24 -1.07 1.29 10.16
N ILE A 25 -1.02 2.49 10.74
CA ILE A 25 -1.07 3.75 9.98
C ILE A 25 0.14 3.87 9.05
N ASP A 26 1.34 3.58 9.56
CA ASP A 26 2.58 3.60 8.77
C ASP A 26 2.53 2.56 7.63
N THR A 27 2.08 1.34 7.95
CA THR A 27 1.89 0.26 6.97
C THR A 27 0.89 0.66 5.89
N LEU A 28 -0.24 1.26 6.27
CA LEU A 28 -1.27 1.74 5.35
C LEU A 28 -0.75 2.87 4.44
N HIS A 29 0.06 3.78 4.98
CA HIS A 29 0.75 4.82 4.21
C HIS A 29 1.76 4.23 3.22
N ALA A 30 2.55 3.23 3.62
CA ALA A 30 3.47 2.54 2.74
C ALA A 30 2.74 1.85 1.58
N TRP A 31 1.63 1.15 1.85
CA TRP A 31 0.82 0.50 0.82
C TRP A 31 0.10 1.48 -0.12
N LYS A 32 -0.42 2.60 0.40
CA LYS A 32 -1.03 3.66 -0.42
C LYS A 32 0.02 4.30 -1.34
N THR A 33 1.20 4.60 -0.80
CA THR A 33 2.33 5.14 -1.56
C THR A 33 2.78 4.17 -2.63
N TYR A 34 2.93 2.88 -2.29
CA TYR A 34 3.22 1.82 -3.24
C TYR A 34 2.21 1.78 -4.38
N ARG A 35 0.90 1.79 -4.06
CA ARG A 35 -0.17 1.74 -5.06
C ARG A 35 -0.17 2.97 -5.96
N VAL A 36 0.02 4.16 -5.40
CA VAL A 36 0.10 5.42 -6.16
C VAL A 36 1.34 5.44 -7.05
N ALA A 37 2.49 5.02 -6.53
CA ALA A 37 3.71 4.87 -7.32
C ALA A 37 3.49 3.90 -8.46
N LEU A 38 2.85 2.74 -8.22
CA LEU A 38 2.57 1.73 -9.24
C LEU A 38 1.56 2.20 -10.31
N HIS A 39 0.59 3.04 -9.92
CA HIS A 39 -0.35 3.68 -10.85
C HIS A 39 0.26 4.86 -11.62
N ARG A 40 1.22 5.59 -11.03
CA ARG A 40 1.92 6.71 -11.66
C ARG A 40 3.15 6.28 -12.47
N LEU A 41 3.73 5.12 -12.17
CA LEU A 41 4.81 4.53 -12.95
C LEU A 41 4.26 4.17 -14.32
N ASP A 42 4.73 4.92 -15.32
CA ASP A 42 4.53 4.62 -16.73
C ASP A 42 4.72 3.11 -16.97
N PRO A 43 3.84 2.44 -17.72
CA PRO A 43 3.93 1.00 -17.94
C PRO A 43 5.28 0.56 -18.53
N LYS A 44 6.00 1.47 -19.22
CA LYS A 44 7.39 1.26 -19.69
C LYS A 44 8.44 1.24 -18.57
N ALA A 45 8.27 2.04 -17.52
CA ALA A 45 9.19 2.09 -16.36
C ALA A 45 8.87 1.01 -15.31
N ARG A 46 7.63 0.49 -15.31
CA ARG A 46 7.14 -0.56 -14.41
C ARG A 46 7.95 -1.87 -14.47
N ALA A 47 8.59 -2.17 -15.60
CA ALA A 47 9.41 -3.37 -15.77
C ALA A 47 10.83 -3.25 -15.18
N MET A 48 11.37 -2.03 -15.05
CA MET A 48 12.75 -1.79 -14.62
C MET A 48 12.85 -1.33 -13.16
N ALA A 49 11.83 -0.63 -12.66
CA ALA A 49 11.80 -0.06 -11.32
C ALA A 49 10.58 -0.54 -10.53
N ARG A 50 10.34 -1.86 -10.51
CA ARG A 50 9.23 -2.42 -9.72
C ARG A 50 9.48 -2.07 -8.25
N PRO A 51 8.63 -1.24 -7.61
CA PRO A 51 8.82 -0.97 -6.19
C PRO A 51 8.67 -2.29 -5.42
N GLU A 52 9.45 -2.42 -4.35
CA GLU A 52 9.43 -3.59 -3.47
C GLU A 52 8.11 -3.61 -2.69
N VAL A 53 7.49 -4.78 -2.59
CA VAL A 53 6.23 -4.92 -1.86
C VAL A 53 6.53 -4.69 -0.38
N PRO A 54 5.90 -3.71 0.29
CA PRO A 54 6.11 -3.51 1.71
C PRO A 54 5.69 -4.79 2.44
N ARG A 55 6.64 -5.36 3.19
CA ARG A 55 6.40 -6.54 4.01
C ARG A 55 5.73 -6.06 5.30
N GLY A 56 4.40 -6.13 5.31
CA GLY A 56 3.59 -6.06 6.53
C GLY A 56 3.53 -7.42 7.19
#